data_AF-A0A7G8IQ03-F1
#
_entry.id   AF-A0A7G8IQ03-F1
#
_cell.length_a   1.000
_cell.length_b   1.000
_cell.length_c   1.000
_cell.angle_alpha   90.00
_cell.angle_beta   90.00
_cell.angle_gamma   90.00
#
_symmetry.space_group_name_H-M   'P 1'
#
loop_
_entity.id
_entity.type
_entity.pdbx_description
1 polymer ?
#
loop_
_entity_poly.entity_id
_entity_poly.type
_entity_poly.pdbx_seq_one_letter_code
_entity_poly.pdbx_strand_id
1 'polypeptide(L)' 'MEIDMNGSIQLTVEQRFQIEQFNRTLETTTDPDQLRQLARQLMTAWQTQKAATSWVMRQGMPPISGTDS' A
#
# COMPACT_ATOMS: atom_id res chain seq x y z
N MET A 1 6.91 2.22 -2.31
CA MET A 1 7.50 0.87 -2.35
C MET A 1 8.98 1.05 -2.55
N GLU A 2 9.80 0.51 -1.66
CA GLU A 2 11.26 0.58 -1.77
C GLU A 2 11.77 -0.85 -1.99
N ILE A 3 12.71 -1.03 -2.93
CA ILE A 3 13.38 -2.30 -3.15
C ILE A 3 14.68 -2.23 -2.34
N ASP A 4 14.82 -3.09 -1.35
CA ASP A 4 16.06 -3.14 -0.57
C ASP A 4 17.19 -3.82 -1.36
N MET A 5 18.40 -3.77 -0.81
CA MET A 5 19.61 -4.31 -1.44
C MET A 5 19.55 -5.83 -1.68
N ASN A 6 18.58 -6.53 -1.09
CA ASN A 6 18.34 -7.97 -1.26
C ASN A 6 17.12 -8.27 -2.17
N GLY A 7 16.55 -7.26 -2.83
CA GLY A 7 15.41 -7.43 -3.73
C GLY A 7 14.08 -7.63 -3.00
N SER A 8 14.02 -7.37 -1.70
CA SER A 8 12.78 -7.49 -0.92
C SER A 8 11.97 -6.19 -1.01
N ILE A 9 10.65 -6.35 -1.15
CA ILE A 9 9.72 -5.22 -1.19
C ILE A 9 9.52 -4.72 0.24
N GLN A 10 9.98 -3.50 0.51
CA GLN A 10 9.82 -2.84 1.79
C GLN A 10 8.78 -1.72 1.72
N LEU A 11 8.07 -1.55 2.85
CA LEU A 11 7.24 -0.38 3.07
C LEU A 11 8.12 0.85 3.29
N THR A 12 7.86 1.90 2.52
CA THR A 12 8.45 3.22 2.73
C THR A 12 8.05 3.80 4.09
N VAL A 13 8.83 4.76 4.59
CA VAL A 13 8.53 5.47 5.85
C VAL A 13 7.10 6.04 5.85
N GLU A 14 6.68 6.66 4.75
CA GLU A 14 5.33 7.21 4.58
C GLU A 14 4.26 6.11 4.70
N GLN A 15 4.46 4.97 4.03
CA GLN A 15 3.52 3.84 4.11
C GLN A 15 3.42 3.28 5.54
N ARG A 16 4.53 3.24 6.29
CA ARG A 16 4.52 2.82 7.70
C ARG A 16 3.76 3.80 8.58
N PHE A 17 3.96 5.11 8.37
CA PHE A 17 3.23 6.14 9.11
C PHE A 17 1.72 6.07 8.86
N GLN A 18 1.30 5.89 7.61
CA GLN A 18 -0.12 5.72 7.26
C GLN A 18 -0.74 4.51 7.95
N ILE A 19 0.00 3.39 8.05
CA ILE A 19 -0.46 2.20 8.79
C ILE A 19 -0.67 2.52 10.27
N GLU A 20 0.28 3.20 10.91
CA GLU A 20 0.14 3.60 12.33
C GLU A 20 -1.03 4.55 12.55
N GLN A 21 -1.25 5.50 11.63
CA GLN A 21 -2.43 6.37 11.67
C GLN A 21 -3.73 5.56 11.60
N PHE A 22 -3.82 4.60 10.67
CA PHE A 22 -4.99 3.74 10.54
C PHE A 22 -5.22 2.89 11.79
N ASN A 23 -4.16 2.31 12.37
CA ASN A 23 -4.25 1.52 13.60
C ASN A 23 -4.79 2.37 14.75
N ARG A 24 -4.27 3.58 14.93
CA ARG A 24 -4.78 4.50 15.95
C ARG A 24 -6.25 4.88 15.72
N THR A 25 -6.67 5.09 14.48
CA THR A 25 -8.08 5.35 14.17
C THR A 25 -8.95 4.13 14.53
N LEU A 26 -8.52 2.90 14.22
CA LEU A 26 -9.24 1.69 14.60
C LEU A 26 -9.40 1.54 16.11
N GLU A 27 -8.35 1.81 16.87
CA GLU A 27 -8.34 1.69 18.34
C GLU A 27 -9.23 2.73 19.03
N THR A 28 -9.37 3.92 18.44
CA THR A 28 -10.10 5.04 19.03
C THR A 28 -11.56 5.13 18.56
N THR A 29 -11.92 4.42 17.49
CA THR A 29 -13.29 4.44 16.95
C THR A 29 -14.19 3.49 17.74
N THR A 30 -15.20 4.05 18.41
CA THR A 30 -16.19 3.28 19.19
C THR A 30 -17.54 3.15 18.49
N ASP A 31 -17.81 3.99 17.48
CA ASP A 31 -19.03 3.96 16.68
C ASP A 31 -18.98 2.80 15.67
N PRO A 32 -19.90 1.82 15.77
CA PRO A 32 -19.96 0.69 14.84
C PRO A 32 -20.13 1.09 13.37
N ASP A 33 -20.81 2.21 13.08
CA ASP A 33 -21.00 2.65 11.70
C ASP A 33 -19.72 3.27 11.12
N GLN A 34 -18.97 4.02 11.92
CA GLN A 34 -17.65 4.51 11.53
C GLN A 34 -16.65 3.37 11.33
N LEU A 35 -16.68 2.34 12.19
CA LEU A 35 -15.87 1.13 11.99
C LEU A 35 -16.21 0.41 10.68
N ARG A 36 -17.50 0.28 10.35
CA ARG A 36 -17.94 -0.31 9.07
C ARG A 36 -17.45 0.51 7.87
N GLN A 37 -17.48 1.83 7.96
CA GLN A 37 -16.96 2.71 6.90
C GLN A 37 -15.45 2.56 6.74
N LEU A 38 -14.70 2.57 7.83
CA LEU A 38 -13.25 2.39 7.83
C LEU A 38 -12.84 1.04 7.25
N ALA A 39 -13.55 -0.04 7.61
CA ALA A 39 -13.34 -1.37 7.04
C ALA A 39 -13.57 -1.40 5.52
N ARG A 40 -14.60 -0.71 5.00
CA ARG A 40 -14.85 -0.62 3.55
C ARG A 40 -13.72 0.12 2.82
N GLN A 41 -13.21 1.19 3.43
CA GLN A 41 -12.10 1.97 2.86
C GLN A 41 -10.83 1.11 2.78
N LEU A 42 -10.49 0.39 3.86
CA LEU A 42 -9.35 -0.52 3.91
C LEU A 42 -9.47 -1.63 2.85
N MET A 43 -10.65 -2.25 2.73
CA MET A 43 -10.87 -3.30 1.72
C MET A 43 -10.69 -2.77 0.29
N THR A 44 -11.19 -1.56 0.01
CA THR A 44 -11.07 -0.93 -1.31
C THR A 44 -9.61 -0.59 -1.64
N ALA A 45 -8.88 -0.01 -0.68
CA ALA A 45 -7.46 0.28 -0.82
C ALA A 45 -6.64 -0.99 -1.08
N TRP A 46 -6.90 -2.06 -0.32
CA TRP A 46 -6.22 -3.35 -0.49
C TRP A 46 -6.47 -3.95 -1.88
N GLN A 47 -7.72 -4.00 -2.34
CA GLN A 47 -8.04 -4.52 -3.67
C GLN A 47 -7.37 -3.71 -4.78
N THR A 48 -7.34 -2.38 -4.62
CA THR A 48 -6.70 -1.47 -5.58
C THR A 48 -5.19 -1.73 -5.67
N GLN A 49 -4.51 -1.86 -4.53
CA GLN A 49 -3.08 -2.17 -4.49
C GLN A 49 -2.80 -3.56 -5.09
N LYS A 50 -3.63 -4.56 -4.77
CA LYS A 50 -3.52 -5.90 -5.34
C LYS A 50 -3.67 -5.89 -6.86
N ALA A 51 -4.63 -5.14 -7.39
CA ALA A 51 -4.84 -4.98 -8.83
C ALA A 51 -3.64 -4.29 -9.49
N ALA A 52 -3.12 -3.20 -8.90
CA ALA A 52 -1.94 -2.50 -9.40
C ALA A 52 -0.70 -3.39 -9.42
N THR A 53 -0.41 -4.11 -8.33
CA THR A 53 0.69 -5.07 -8.26
C THR A 53 0.53 -6.19 -9.29
N SER A 54 -0.69 -6.74 -9.42
CA SER A 54 -0.98 -7.78 -10.41
C SER A 54 -0.80 -7.28 -11.84
N TRP A 55 -1.12 -6.01 -12.11
CA TRP A 55 -0.92 -5.37 -13.39
C TRP A 55 0.58 -5.20 -13.70
N VAL A 56 1.37 -4.67 -12.77
CA VAL A 56 2.84 -4.54 -12.93
C VAL A 56 3.49 -5.90 -13.19
N MET A 57 3.10 -6.95 -12.44
CA MET A 57 3.63 -8.30 -12.63
C MET A 57 3.26 -8.89 -14.00
N ARG A 58 2.07 -8.58 -14.53
CA ARG A 58 1.61 -9.08 -15.84
C ARG A 58 2.20 -8.31 -17.02
N GLN A 59 2.45 -7.01 -16.88
CA GLN A 59 3.00 -6.20 -17.96
C GLN A 59 4.53 -6.35 -18.11
N GLY A 60 5.19 -7.03 -17.16
CA GLY A 60 6.64 -6.96 -17.02
C GLY A 60 7.03 -5.61 -16.44
N MET A 61 8.10 -5.58 -15.64
CA MET A 61 8.65 -4.30 -15.19
C MET A 61 9.03 -3.50 -16.44
N PRO A 62 8.49 -2.27 -16.64
CA PRO A 62 8.93 -1.46 -17.77
C PRO A 62 10.45 -1.35 -17.70
N PRO A 63 11.17 -1.49 -18.84
CA PRO A 63 12.61 -1.38 -18.82
C PRO A 63 12.96 -0.08 -18.12
N ILE A 64 13.74 -0.19 -17.04
CA ILE A 64 14.40 0.97 -16.47
C ILE A 64 15.29 1.52 -17.59
N SER A 65 14.80 2.52 -18.31
CA SER A 65 15.59 3.28 -19.27
C SER A 65 16.62 4.08 -18.46
N GLY A 66 17.66 3.39 -17.99
CA GLY A 66 18.97 3.98 -17.83
C GLY A 66 19.48 4.25 -19.24
N THR A 67 19.22 5.45 -19.73
CA THR A 67 20.06 6.05 -20.76
C THR A 67 20.80 7.17 -20.08
N ASP A 68 22.11 6.94 -19.91
CA ASP A 68 23.14 7.96 -19.78
C ASP A 68 22.79 9.25 -20.51
N SER A 69 22.96 10.38 -19.82
CA SER A 69 23.60 11.61 -20.33
C SER A 69 24.03 12.49 -19.16
#